data_AF-A0A139ND26-F1
#
_entry.id   AF-A0A139ND26-F1
#
_cell.length_a   1.000
_cell.length_b   1.000
_cell.length_c   1.000
_cell.angle_alpha   90.00
_cell.angle_beta   90.00
_cell.angle_gamma   90.00
#
_symmetry.space_group_name_H-M   'P 1'
#
loop_
_entity.id
_entity.type
_entity.pdbx_description
1 polymer ?
#
loop_
_entity_poly.entity_id
_entity_poly.type
_entity_poly.pdbx_seq_one_letter_code
_entity_poly.pdbx_strand_id
1 'polypeptide(L)' 'MPIKQFITTTLFTAIETFFFNQAVMTGNYLLAFFWGLLVLRNLQTAFVFGKLIDVIDETLKKRKK' A
#
# COMPACT_ATOMS: atom_id res chain seq x y z
N MET A 1 -7.88 -1.48 -10.85
CA MET A 1 -7.55 -2.70 -10.06
C MET A 1 -8.84 -3.25 -9.47
N PRO A 2 -9.15 -4.56 -9.53
CA PRO A 2 -10.28 -5.11 -8.79
C PRO A 2 -10.08 -4.87 -7.29
N ILE A 3 -11.13 -4.45 -6.58
CA ILE A 3 -11.12 -4.06 -5.15
C ILE A 3 -10.43 -5.09 -4.25
N LYS A 4 -10.51 -6.38 -4.63
CA LYS A 4 -9.80 -7.47 -3.92
C LYS A 4 -8.28 -7.27 -3.85
N GLN A 5 -7.64 -6.81 -4.94
CA GLN A 5 -6.20 -6.53 -4.97
C GLN A 5 -5.83 -5.30 -4.13
N PHE A 6 -6.73 -4.33 -4.02
CA PHE A 6 -6.54 -3.15 -3.17
C PHE A 6 -6.55 -3.54 -1.69
N ILE A 7 -7.53 -4.35 -1.28
CA ILE A 7 -7.65 -4.81 0.10
C ILE A 7 -6.43 -5.64 0.49
N THR A 8 -6.00 -6.59 -0.36
CA THR A 8 -4.79 -7.38 -0.08
C THR A 8 -3.54 -6.50 0.00
N THR A 9 -3.37 -5.55 -0.92
CA THR A 9 -2.21 -4.65 -0.90
C THR A 9 -2.19 -3.78 0.35
N THR A 10 -3.34 -3.26 0.76
CA THR A 10 -3.46 -2.40 1.95
C THR A 10 -3.21 -3.20 3.23
N LEU A 11 -3.74 -4.42 3.32
CA LEU A 11 -3.51 -5.32 4.46
C LEU A 11 -2.03 -5.70 4.57
N PHE A 12 -1.39 -6.05 3.46
CA PHE A 12 0.04 -6.31 3.41
C PHE A 12 0.87 -5.09 3.82
N THR A 13 0.52 -3.90 3.31
CA THR A 13 1.19 -2.64 3.70
C THR A 13 1.08 -2.36 5.20
N ALA A 14 -0.07 -2.63 5.82
CA ALA A 14 -0.27 -2.46 7.26
C ALA A 14 0.61 -3.45 8.07
N ILE A 15 0.68 -4.71 7.63
CA ILE A 15 1.52 -5.74 8.25
C ILE A 15 3.00 -5.38 8.11
N GLU A 16 3.43 -4.98 6.91
CA GLU A 16 4.81 -4.58 6.62
C GLU A 16 5.23 -3.38 7.46
N THR A 17 4.35 -2.39 7.63
CA THR A 17 4.61 -1.21 8.47
C THR A 17 4.79 -1.59 9.94
N PHE A 18 3.96 -2.52 10.45
CA PHE A 18 4.09 -3.04 11.80
C PHE A 18 5.41 -3.78 12.01
N PHE A 19 5.77 -4.66 11.07
CA PHE A 19 7.03 -5.41 11.11
C PHE A 19 8.26 -4.53 10.95
N PHE A 20 8.19 -3.52 10.08
CA PHE A 20 9.24 -2.52 9.91
C PHE A 20 9.49 -1.78 11.23
N ASN A 21 8.44 -1.29 11.88
CA ASN A 21 8.55 -0.58 13.15
C ASN A 21 9.18 -1.47 14.24
N GLN A 22 8.70 -2.72 14.35
CA GLN A 22 9.30 -3.71 15.26
C GLN A 22 10.76 -4.02 14.93
N ALA A 23 11.12 -4.15 13.65
CA ALA A 23 12.49 -4.44 13.21
C ALA A 23 13.46 -3.28 13.51
N VAL A 24 12.99 -2.03 13.33
CA VAL A 24 13.73 -0.82 13.71
C VAL A 24 13.94 -0.78 15.22
N MET A 25 12.88 -1.04 16.01
CA MET A 25 12.95 -1.00 17.47
C MET A 25 13.82 -2.13 18.06
N THR A 26 13.89 -3.27 17.38
CA THR A 26 14.75 -4.41 17.75
C THR A 26 16.20 -4.23 17.27
N GLY A 27 16.51 -3.14 16.53
CA GLY A 27 17.84 -2.89 15.98
C GLY A 27 18.27 -3.86 14.87
N ASN A 28 17.31 -4.60 14.30
CA ASN A 28 17.60 -5.58 13.26
C ASN A 28 17.52 -4.90 11.87
N TYR A 29 18.58 -4.15 11.56
CA TYR A 29 18.65 -3.28 10.38
C TYR A 29 18.50 -4.03 9.03
N LEU A 30 18.86 -5.32 8.98
CA LEU A 30 18.74 -6.15 7.78
C LEU A 30 17.27 -6.41 7.44
N LEU A 31 16.47 -6.75 8.45
CA LEU A 31 15.02 -6.89 8.32
C LEU A 31 14.36 -5.52 8.13
N ALA A 32 14.78 -4.49 8.86
CA ALA A 32 14.24 -3.15 8.69
C ALA A 32 14.43 -2.64 7.26
N PHE A 33 15.61 -2.84 6.66
CA PHE A 33 15.85 -2.46 5.27
C PHE A 33 14.99 -3.27 4.28
N PHE A 34 14.87 -4.59 4.49
CA PHE A 34 14.04 -5.45 3.67
C PHE A 34 12.56 -5.03 3.70
N TRP A 35 11.97 -4.90 4.91
CA TRP A 35 10.59 -4.47 5.10
C TRP A 35 10.38 -3.02 4.67
N GLY A 36 11.36 -2.15 4.85
CA GLY A 36 11.30 -0.75 4.42
C GLY A 36 11.24 -0.58 2.90
N LEU A 37 11.99 -1.39 2.14
CA LEU A 37 11.90 -1.40 0.67
C LEU A 37 10.55 -1.91 0.17
N LEU A 38 10.00 -2.94 0.82
CA LEU A 38 8.67 -3.48 0.55
C LEU A 38 7.56 -2.43 0.80
N VAL A 39 7.61 -1.75 1.96
CA VAL A 39 6.72 -0.62 2.28
C VAL A 39 6.84 0.51 1.27
N LEU A 40 8.06 0.90 0.89
CA LEU A 40 8.29 1.98 -0.07
C LEU A 40 7.64 1.68 -1.43
N ARG A 41 7.76 0.43 -1.91
CA ARG A 41 7.14 -0.01 -3.16
C ARG A 41 5.62 -0.03 -3.08
N ASN A 42 5.08 -0.42 -1.92
CA ASN A 42 3.64 -0.35 -1.63
C ASN A 42 3.15 1.10 -1.55
N LEU A 43 3.94 2.02 -1.01
CA LEU A 43 3.64 3.46 -0.96
C LEU A 43 3.62 4.10 -2.35
N GLN A 44 4.55 3.73 -3.23
CA GLN A 44 4.50 4.15 -4.63
C GLN A 44 3.26 3.60 -5.34
N THR A 45 2.89 2.35 -5.06
CA THR A 45 1.65 1.74 -5.57
C THR A 45 0.42 2.44 -5.00
N ALA A 46 0.44 2.85 -3.73
CA ALA A 46 -0.60 3.64 -3.07
C ALA A 46 -0.75 5.05 -3.69
N PHE A 47 0.36 5.67 -4.09
CA PHE A 47 0.36 6.95 -4.80
C PHE A 47 -0.23 6.82 -6.21
N VAL A 48 0.10 5.74 -6.93
CA VAL A 48 -0.56 5.38 -8.19
C VAL A 48 -2.04 5.06 -7.96
N PHE A 49 -2.39 4.50 -6.79
CA PHE A 49 -3.77 4.32 -6.34
C PHE A 49 -4.54 5.63 -6.22
N GLY A 50 -3.90 6.75 -5.90
CA GLY A 50 -4.54 8.07 -5.95
C GLY A 50 -5.12 8.38 -7.34
N LYS A 51 -4.33 8.15 -8.40
CA LYS A 51 -4.82 8.26 -9.79
C LYS A 51 -5.85 7.18 -10.15
N LEU A 52 -5.68 5.98 -9.62
CA LEU A 52 -6.58 4.85 -9.87
C LEU A 52 -7.95 5.06 -9.21
N ILE A 53 -7.99 5.67 -8.02
CA ILE A 53 -9.21 6.09 -7.33
C ILE A 53 -9.86 7.23 -8.11
N ASP A 54 -9.11 8.20 -8.62
CA ASP A 54 -9.63 9.28 -9.46
C ASP A 54 -10.33 8.73 -10.73
N VAL A 55 -9.71 7.76 -11.40
CA VAL A 55 -10.31 7.06 -12.56
C VAL A 55 -11.53 6.22 -12.16
N ILE A 56 -11.49 5.55 -11.01
CA ILE A 56 -12.64 4.78 -10.50
C ILE A 56 -13.79 5.71 -10.12
N ASP A 57 -13.51 6.88 -9.52
CA ASP A 57 -14.49 7.90 -9.17
C ASP A 57 -15.14 8.46 -10.44
N GLU A 58 -14.36 8.78 -11.48
CA GLU A 58 -14.89 9.21 -12.77
C GLU A 58 -15.80 8.14 -13.42
N THR A 59 -15.42 6.87 -13.31
CA THR A 59 -16.18 5.74 -13.86
C THR A 59 -17.47 5.46 -13.05
N LEU A 60 -17.43 5.63 -11.72
CA LEU A 60 -18.59 5.49 -10.83
C LEU A 60 -19.56 6.67 -10.97
N LYS A 61 -19.04 7.89 -11.14
CA LYS A 61 -19.83 9.12 -11.31
C LYS A 61 -20.57 9.14 -12.65
N LYS A 62 -19.98 8.59 -13.71
CA LYS A 62 -20.67 8.35 -15.00
C LYS A 62 -21.84 7.38 -14.90
N ARG A 63 -21.81 6.41 -13.97
CA ARG A 63 -22.92 5.47 -13.77
C ARG A 63 -24.09 6.04 -12.96
N LYS A 64 -23.95 7.26 -12.44
CA LYS A 64 -24.97 7.98 -11.66
C LYS A 64 -25.72 9.06 -12.48
N LYS A 65 -25.43 9.19 -13.77
CA LYS A 65 -26.10 10.13 -14.68
C LYS A 65 -27.02 9.39 -15.64
#